data_AF-A0A2D7H7I4-F1
#
_entry.id   AF-A0A2D7H7I4-F1
#
_cell.length_a   1.000
_cell.length_b   1.000
_cell.length_c   1.000
_cell.angle_alpha   90.00
_cell.angle_beta   90.00
_cell.angle_gamma   90.00
#
_symmetry.space_group_name_H-M   'P 1'
#
loop_
_entity.id
_entity.type
_entity.pdbx_description
1 polymer ?
#
loop_
_entity_poly.entity_id
_entity_poly.type
_entity_poly.pdbx_seq_one_letter_code
_entity_poly.pdbx_strand_id
1 'polypeptide(L)'
;MVVGQQFRYFTEISLFHRKRTNTCQTVPDSTPLSTSLDWVANVTGLPDQHSNPQPTRSTDHVDQRKSVASDQSVASDLDDGYAVFSVNRLPNDSLQHSKHPSSNDHPQTTLVQMTQDGTAIKTIIGLGEILWDIFPDSAKFGGAPANFACSVAGLKTIPAEAYMLSAVGKDSLGQQAIQALSDHDVRTDAIQQNAKATGQVNVTLDEHGSASYEFAADAAWDNFSWSDSLADLAAKADAVCWGTLGQRCQPSQDVIQKFVAATPPDCLRVLDINLRSPFWNQSVLKESLPMANVLKCNEDELPVLSQVFEIDGDDRSVLLQLKQRFGLKLVALTRGGRDSMLLQEDEQTRDLEISQLPAIPAEVVDTVGAGDCFTAAIVLGMLGKMRLTDLHQWACQVSAYVCSQSGATPTFPADLSQP
;
A
#
# COMPACT_ATOMS: atom_id res chain seq x y z
N MET A 1 28.12 40.64 4.28
CA MET A 1 28.43 40.04 5.60
C MET A 1 27.13 39.49 6.14
N VAL A 2 27.09 38.21 6.54
CA VAL A 2 25.90 37.48 7.06
C VAL A 2 24.63 37.57 6.19
N VAL A 3 24.61 36.77 5.12
CA VAL A 3 23.42 36.03 4.65
C VAL A 3 23.94 34.67 4.15
N GLY A 4 23.28 33.57 4.51
CA GLY A 4 23.61 32.23 4.00
C GLY A 4 24.19 31.25 5.04
N GLN A 5 23.36 30.79 5.99
CA GLN A 5 23.55 29.50 6.66
C GLN A 5 22.23 28.99 7.29
N GLN A 6 21.33 28.51 6.43
CA GLN A 6 20.12 27.75 6.78
C GLN A 6 19.74 26.87 5.57
N PHE A 7 18.98 25.79 5.81
CA PHE A 7 18.53 24.78 4.81
C PHE A 7 19.64 23.98 4.10
N ARG A 8 20.08 22.88 4.72
CA ARG A 8 20.86 21.79 4.08
C ARG A 8 20.77 20.42 4.81
N TYR A 9 19.62 20.08 5.40
CA TYR A 9 19.45 18.83 6.17
C TYR A 9 18.09 18.15 5.95
N PHE A 10 17.92 17.51 4.78
CA PHE A 10 16.86 16.53 4.51
C PHE A 10 17.39 15.44 3.55
N THR A 11 18.45 14.72 3.97
CA THR A 11 19.06 13.68 3.12
C THR A 11 19.81 12.59 3.90
N GLU A 12 19.30 12.15 5.05
CA GLU A 12 19.77 10.91 5.71
C GLU A 12 18.70 10.33 6.66
N ILE A 13 17.92 9.34 6.18
CA ILE A 13 16.94 8.58 6.99
C ILE A 13 17.14 7.04 6.86
N SER A 14 17.85 6.56 5.83
CA SER A 14 18.10 5.12 5.57
C SER A 14 19.44 4.57 6.08
N LEU A 15 20.25 5.33 6.84
CA LEU A 15 21.64 4.95 7.15
C LEU A 15 21.97 4.79 8.64
N PHE A 16 21.29 3.88 9.35
CA PHE A 16 21.69 3.56 10.73
C PHE A 16 21.56 2.10 11.20
N HIS A 17 21.96 1.12 10.37
CA HIS A 17 22.11 -0.29 10.80
C HIS A 17 23.43 -0.95 10.36
N ARG A 18 24.53 -0.66 11.07
CA ARG A 18 25.70 -1.59 11.15
C ARG A 18 26.59 -1.38 12.38
N LYS A 19 26.95 -2.49 13.02
CA LYS A 19 27.94 -2.66 14.10
C LYS A 19 27.65 -1.99 15.46
N ARG A 20 27.02 -2.75 16.36
CA ARG A 20 27.67 -3.06 17.66
C ARG A 20 27.66 -4.57 17.89
N THR A 21 28.80 -5.12 18.28
CA THR A 21 29.01 -6.54 18.57
C THR A 21 28.74 -6.84 20.04
N ASN A 22 28.29 -8.07 20.34
CA ASN A 22 28.05 -8.53 21.71
C ASN A 22 29.30 -8.40 22.60
N THR A 23 29.22 -7.57 23.63
CA THR A 23 30.02 -7.69 24.85
C THR A 23 29.12 -7.41 26.04
N CYS A 24 28.75 -8.47 26.78
CA CYS A 24 28.03 -8.35 28.03
C CYS A 24 28.96 -7.79 29.11
N GLN A 25 28.55 -6.72 29.80
CA GLN A 25 29.18 -6.26 31.04
C GLN A 25 28.12 -6.06 32.11
N THR A 26 28.36 -6.66 33.27
CA THR A 26 27.46 -6.71 34.42
C THR A 26 27.57 -5.45 35.27
N VAL A 27 26.43 -4.87 35.63
CA VAL A 27 26.35 -3.94 36.77
C VAL A 27 26.29 -4.78 38.07
N PRO A 28 27.08 -4.47 39.11
CA PRO A 28 27.06 -5.21 40.37
C PRO A 28 25.93 -4.75 41.29
N ASP A 29 25.27 -5.70 41.95
CA ASP A 29 24.22 -5.44 42.94
C ASP A 29 24.61 -6.05 44.31
N SER A 30 24.16 -5.45 45.42
CA SER A 30 24.79 -5.64 46.73
C SER A 30 23.97 -6.45 47.75
N THR A 31 24.38 -7.71 47.98
CA THR A 31 24.49 -8.44 49.29
C THR A 31 23.37 -8.38 50.36
N PRO A 32 23.21 -9.43 51.21
CA PRO A 32 23.38 -10.89 51.03
C PRO A 32 22.29 -11.74 51.78
N LEU A 33 22.52 -13.06 51.95
CA LEU A 33 21.82 -14.04 52.84
C LEU A 33 20.44 -14.58 52.35
N SER A 34 20.07 -15.87 52.51
CA SER A 34 20.78 -17.08 53.02
C SER A 34 20.21 -18.42 52.52
N THR A 35 20.92 -19.53 52.83
CA THR A 35 20.40 -20.93 53.05
C THR A 35 19.80 -21.77 51.89
N SER A 36 20.70 -22.47 51.17
CA SER A 36 20.74 -23.95 51.00
C SER A 36 19.50 -24.81 50.71
N LEU A 37 19.52 -25.57 49.59
CA LEU A 37 19.67 -27.05 49.57
C LEU A 37 19.78 -27.63 48.13
N ASP A 38 20.41 -28.80 47.99
CA ASP A 38 20.76 -29.44 46.70
C ASP A 38 19.71 -30.43 46.16
N TRP A 39 19.70 -30.70 44.84
CA TRP A 39 19.97 -32.04 44.28
C TRP A 39 20.17 -32.07 42.74
N VAL A 40 20.50 -33.25 42.17
CA VAL A 40 21.24 -33.42 40.90
C VAL A 40 20.59 -34.40 39.90
N ALA A 41 20.58 -34.04 38.59
CA ALA A 41 20.79 -34.87 37.37
C ALA A 41 20.20 -34.14 36.13
N ASN A 42 20.84 -33.85 34.97
CA ASN A 42 22.01 -34.34 34.20
C ASN A 42 21.66 -35.32 33.04
N VAL A 43 22.52 -35.34 32.01
CA VAL A 43 22.61 -36.26 30.83
C VAL A 43 22.02 -35.78 29.48
N THR A 44 22.98 -35.66 28.54
CA THR A 44 23.01 -35.61 27.05
C THR A 44 22.10 -36.61 26.29
N GLY A 45 21.90 -36.58 24.96
CA GLY A 45 22.45 -35.74 23.86
C GLY A 45 22.21 -36.38 22.47
N LEU A 46 22.65 -35.70 21.40
CA LEU A 46 22.65 -36.14 19.96
C LEU A 46 23.81 -37.16 19.67
N PRO A 47 23.93 -37.86 18.50
CA PRO A 47 23.64 -37.35 17.13
C PRO A 47 23.32 -38.32 15.94
N ASP A 48 23.10 -37.68 14.78
CA ASP A 48 23.54 -37.99 13.38
C ASP A 48 23.06 -39.18 12.49
N GLN A 49 22.58 -38.78 11.29
CA GLN A 49 22.99 -39.18 9.91
C GLN A 49 22.94 -40.67 9.46
N HIS A 50 22.21 -40.96 8.37
CA HIS A 50 22.78 -40.99 6.99
C HIS A 50 21.83 -41.49 5.87
N SER A 51 22.28 -41.21 4.63
CA SER A 51 22.05 -41.95 3.35
C SER A 51 20.97 -41.48 2.36
N ASN A 52 21.30 -41.66 1.08
CA ASN A 52 20.61 -41.30 -0.17
C ASN A 52 20.84 -42.49 -1.14
N PRO A 53 19.91 -42.88 -2.04
CA PRO A 53 20.09 -42.47 -3.45
C PRO A 53 18.81 -42.36 -4.32
N GLN A 54 18.94 -41.67 -5.46
CA GLN A 54 18.12 -41.78 -6.69
C GLN A 54 18.59 -42.98 -7.58
N PRO A 55 18.11 -43.28 -8.82
CA PRO A 55 17.22 -42.54 -9.76
C PRO A 55 16.17 -43.40 -10.54
N THR A 56 15.47 -42.83 -11.54
CA THR A 56 15.13 -43.50 -12.85
C THR A 56 14.62 -42.51 -13.94
N ARG A 57 14.36 -42.99 -15.18
CA ARG A 57 14.06 -42.21 -16.42
C ARG A 57 12.78 -42.69 -17.16
N SER A 58 12.14 -41.83 -17.97
CA SER A 58 11.46 -42.11 -19.27
C SER A 58 10.68 -40.86 -19.78
N THR A 59 11.03 -40.13 -20.85
CA THR A 59 10.94 -40.35 -22.33
C THR A 59 9.57 -40.13 -23.01
N ASP A 60 9.53 -39.09 -23.86
CA ASP A 60 8.98 -38.98 -25.23
C ASP A 60 7.47 -39.11 -25.59
N HIS A 61 6.97 -38.06 -26.29
CA HIS A 61 6.14 -38.02 -27.52
C HIS A 61 5.08 -36.87 -27.49
N VAL A 62 4.55 -36.28 -28.58
CA VAL A 62 4.96 -35.88 -29.95
C VAL A 62 3.69 -35.39 -30.70
N ASP A 63 3.66 -34.08 -31.01
CA ASP A 63 3.21 -33.46 -32.27
C ASP A 63 1.70 -33.39 -32.74
N GLN A 64 1.45 -32.42 -33.65
CA GLN A 64 0.38 -32.25 -34.67
C GLN A 64 -0.93 -31.47 -34.41
N ARG A 65 -0.81 -30.15 -34.59
CA ARG A 65 -1.50 -29.31 -35.62
C ARG A 65 -2.88 -29.73 -36.18
N LYS A 66 -3.83 -28.76 -36.24
CA LYS A 66 -4.41 -28.27 -37.52
C LYS A 66 -5.20 -26.95 -37.37
N SER A 67 -5.55 -26.33 -38.51
CA SER A 67 -6.12 -24.98 -38.68
C SER A 67 -7.36 -24.97 -39.61
N VAL A 68 -8.01 -23.80 -39.78
CA VAL A 68 -9.13 -23.36 -40.69
C VAL A 68 -10.16 -22.58 -39.83
N ALA A 69 -10.68 -21.36 -40.08
CA ALA A 69 -10.99 -20.51 -41.28
C ALA A 69 -12.40 -20.76 -41.89
N SER A 70 -13.16 -19.79 -42.41
CA SER A 70 -13.09 -18.31 -42.47
C SER A 70 -14.49 -17.73 -42.08
N ASP A 71 -15.07 -16.58 -42.49
CA ASP A 71 -14.79 -15.53 -43.50
C ASP A 71 -15.56 -14.21 -43.18
N GLN A 72 -15.58 -13.23 -44.10
CA GLN A 72 -16.14 -11.87 -43.98
C GLN A 72 -17.62 -11.80 -44.46
N SER A 73 -18.49 -10.89 -43.98
CA SER A 73 -18.69 -9.49 -44.48
C SER A 73 -20.20 -9.08 -44.31
N VAL A 74 -20.75 -7.85 -44.48
CA VAL A 74 -20.36 -6.42 -44.36
C VAL A 74 -21.67 -5.56 -44.44
N ALA A 75 -21.76 -4.40 -43.77
CA ALA A 75 -22.76 -3.30 -43.96
C ALA A 75 -24.26 -3.56 -43.58
N SER A 76 -25.10 -2.57 -43.24
CA SER A 76 -24.91 -1.17 -42.77
C SER A 76 -26.22 -0.61 -42.14
N ASP A 77 -26.20 0.71 -41.83
CA ASP A 77 -27.32 1.65 -41.62
C ASP A 77 -27.75 1.97 -40.17
N LEU A 78 -28.28 3.20 -40.02
CA LEU A 78 -28.56 3.94 -38.78
C LEU A 78 -30.08 4.19 -38.64
N ASP A 79 -30.61 4.18 -37.41
CA ASP A 79 -31.62 5.15 -36.98
C ASP A 79 -31.65 5.29 -35.44
N ASP A 80 -32.25 6.36 -34.94
CA ASP A 80 -32.25 6.73 -33.51
C ASP A 80 -33.20 5.87 -32.64
N GLY A 81 -32.74 5.52 -31.43
CA GLY A 81 -33.57 4.84 -30.44
C GLY A 81 -32.93 4.68 -29.05
N TYR A 82 -33.56 5.24 -28.02
CA TYR A 82 -33.13 5.07 -26.61
C TYR A 82 -33.18 3.60 -26.17
N ALA A 83 -32.02 3.00 -25.91
CA ALA A 83 -31.90 1.60 -25.49
C ALA A 83 -31.58 1.46 -23.98
N VAL A 84 -32.59 1.09 -23.18
CA VAL A 84 -32.39 0.62 -21.80
C VAL A 84 -32.02 -0.86 -21.82
N PHE A 85 -30.76 -1.18 -21.62
CA PHE A 85 -30.27 -2.57 -21.66
C PHE A 85 -30.54 -3.34 -20.36
N SER A 86 -31.71 -3.97 -20.28
CA SER A 86 -32.00 -5.03 -19.31
C SER A 86 -31.72 -6.41 -19.93
N VAL A 87 -30.70 -7.11 -19.43
CA VAL A 87 -30.31 -8.43 -19.95
C VAL A 87 -31.18 -9.53 -19.35
N ASN A 88 -32.04 -10.16 -20.15
CA ASN A 88 -32.81 -11.34 -19.79
C ASN A 88 -32.79 -12.38 -20.93
N ARG A 89 -32.60 -13.66 -20.59
CA ARG A 89 -32.76 -14.81 -21.50
C ARG A 89 -33.72 -15.83 -20.88
N LEU A 90 -34.73 -16.23 -21.65
CA LEU A 90 -35.64 -17.36 -21.42
C LEU A 90 -36.16 -17.84 -22.80
N PRO A 91 -36.79 -19.02 -22.95
CA PRO A 91 -37.08 -20.05 -21.94
C PRO A 91 -36.19 -21.31 -22.16
N ASN A 92 -36.35 -22.47 -21.51
CA ASN A 92 -37.36 -22.90 -20.53
C ASN A 92 -36.64 -23.60 -19.31
N ASP A 93 -36.95 -24.76 -18.73
CA ASP A 93 -37.95 -25.80 -19.02
C ASP A 93 -38.55 -26.51 -17.78
N SER A 94 -39.47 -27.43 -18.05
CA SER A 94 -40.48 -27.97 -17.15
C SER A 94 -40.02 -29.03 -16.12
N LEU A 95 -40.26 -28.79 -14.82
CA LEU A 95 -41.22 -29.53 -13.94
C LEU A 95 -40.94 -29.41 -12.41
N GLN A 96 -41.99 -29.12 -11.63
CA GLN A 96 -42.32 -29.54 -10.24
C GLN A 96 -41.17 -29.81 -9.22
N HIS A 97 -41.12 -29.27 -7.98
CA HIS A 97 -42.21 -29.15 -6.98
C HIS A 97 -41.82 -28.28 -5.74
N SER A 98 -42.76 -27.48 -5.21
CA SER A 98 -42.99 -27.24 -3.76
C SER A 98 -41.84 -26.82 -2.78
N LYS A 99 -41.64 -25.50 -2.58
CA LYS A 99 -41.83 -24.76 -1.27
C LYS A 99 -41.22 -23.35 -1.28
N HIS A 100 -41.87 -22.39 -0.61
CA HIS A 100 -41.25 -21.13 -0.16
C HIS A 100 -40.34 -21.38 1.05
N PRO A 101 -39.28 -20.58 1.23
CA PRO A 101 -39.41 -19.34 2.02
C PRO A 101 -39.22 -18.05 1.20
N SER A 102 -39.27 -16.91 1.88
CA SER A 102 -39.11 -15.57 1.30
C SER A 102 -37.68 -15.04 1.44
N SER A 103 -37.07 -14.62 0.33
CA SER A 103 -35.86 -13.81 0.30
C SER A 103 -35.99 -12.75 -0.79
N ASN A 104 -36.13 -11.47 -0.39
CA ASN A 104 -36.01 -10.33 -1.30
C ASN A 104 -34.53 -10.08 -1.60
N ASP A 105 -33.91 -11.03 -2.29
CA ASP A 105 -32.52 -10.93 -2.75
C ASP A 105 -32.52 -10.31 -4.16
N HIS A 106 -32.79 -9.00 -4.19
CA HIS A 106 -32.56 -8.21 -5.40
C HIS A 106 -31.08 -7.88 -5.46
N PRO A 107 -30.37 -8.17 -6.56
CA PRO A 107 -28.98 -7.73 -6.72
C PRO A 107 -28.98 -6.20 -6.64
N GLN A 108 -28.27 -5.64 -5.66
CA GLN A 108 -28.10 -4.19 -5.60
C GLN A 108 -27.31 -3.77 -6.83
N THR A 109 -27.97 -3.03 -7.73
CA THR A 109 -27.32 -2.44 -8.89
C THR A 109 -26.38 -1.34 -8.40
N THR A 110 -25.08 -1.65 -8.31
CA THR A 110 -24.05 -0.68 -7.91
C THR A 110 -24.11 0.54 -8.82
N LEU A 111 -24.60 1.66 -8.29
CA LEU A 111 -24.71 2.92 -9.02
C LEU A 111 -23.31 3.52 -9.18
N VAL A 112 -22.64 3.17 -10.29
CA VAL A 112 -21.38 3.78 -10.70
C VAL A 112 -21.60 5.27 -10.91
N GLN A 113 -20.89 6.11 -10.14
CA GLN A 113 -20.89 7.55 -10.35
C GLN A 113 -20.21 7.86 -11.69
N MET A 114 -20.86 8.69 -12.53
CA MET A 114 -20.34 9.08 -13.84
C MET A 114 -20.12 10.60 -13.90
N THR A 115 -19.10 11.03 -14.63
CA THR A 115 -18.95 12.41 -15.12
C THR A 115 -20.01 12.75 -16.17
N GLN A 116 -20.10 14.04 -16.55
CA GLN A 116 -21.07 14.51 -17.55
C GLN A 116 -20.85 13.94 -18.97
N ASP A 117 -19.65 13.43 -19.26
CA ASP A 117 -19.30 12.72 -20.50
C ASP A 117 -19.50 11.19 -20.44
N GLY A 118 -19.93 10.66 -19.28
CA GLY A 118 -20.17 9.22 -19.08
C GLY A 118 -18.98 8.41 -18.57
N THR A 119 -17.85 9.05 -18.22
CA THR A 119 -16.68 8.37 -17.63
C THR A 119 -16.94 8.00 -16.16
N ALA A 120 -16.61 6.76 -15.79
CA ALA A 120 -16.77 6.27 -14.42
C ALA A 120 -15.79 6.94 -13.44
N ILE A 121 -16.32 7.54 -12.38
CA ILE A 121 -15.55 8.17 -11.30
C ILE A 121 -15.04 7.07 -10.35
N LYS A 122 -13.72 7.03 -10.15
CA LYS A 122 -13.04 6.00 -9.36
C LYS A 122 -13.05 6.30 -7.85
N THR A 123 -13.44 5.34 -7.03
CA THR A 123 -13.33 5.46 -5.56
C THR A 123 -11.97 4.92 -5.11
N ILE A 124 -11.10 5.80 -4.62
CA ILE A 124 -9.72 5.45 -4.21
C ILE A 124 -9.53 5.81 -2.73
N ILE A 125 -9.13 4.85 -1.90
CA ILE A 125 -9.08 5.02 -0.43
C ILE A 125 -7.62 4.98 0.08
N GLY A 126 -7.21 6.02 0.82
CA GLY A 126 -6.09 5.94 1.77
C GLY A 126 -6.59 5.39 3.10
N LEU A 127 -5.94 4.33 3.61
CA LEU A 127 -6.37 3.57 4.79
C LEU A 127 -5.21 3.41 5.80
N GLY A 128 -5.35 4.00 6.99
CA GLY A 128 -4.37 3.89 8.06
C GLY A 128 -4.23 5.16 8.90
N GLU A 129 -3.00 5.58 9.21
CA GLU A 129 -2.74 6.68 10.13
C GLU A 129 -3.02 8.08 9.57
N ILE A 130 -3.45 8.98 10.47
CA ILE A 130 -3.42 10.44 10.30
C ILE A 130 -2.65 10.99 11.51
N LEU A 131 -1.61 11.76 11.27
CA LEU A 131 -0.74 12.27 12.33
C LEU A 131 -0.16 13.67 12.04
N TRP A 132 0.45 14.24 13.07
CA TRP A 132 1.21 15.48 12.99
C TRP A 132 2.65 15.25 13.46
N ASP A 133 3.62 15.60 12.62
CA ASP A 133 5.02 15.68 13.03
C ASP A 133 5.22 17.00 13.81
N ILE A 134 5.47 16.88 15.11
CA ILE A 134 5.59 18.01 16.05
C ILE A 134 7.05 18.37 16.23
N PHE A 135 7.45 19.49 15.63
CA PHE A 135 8.77 20.11 15.78
C PHE A 135 8.73 21.17 16.91
N PRO A 136 9.88 21.64 17.42
CA PRO A 136 9.93 22.64 18.50
C PRO A 136 9.27 24.00 18.20
N ASP A 137 9.05 24.33 16.92
CA ASP A 137 8.52 25.61 16.44
C ASP A 137 7.25 25.48 15.57
N SER A 138 6.87 24.26 15.17
CA SER A 138 5.89 24.01 14.11
C SER A 138 5.31 22.60 14.18
N ALA A 139 4.12 22.42 13.57
CA ALA A 139 3.53 21.10 13.36
C ALA A 139 3.30 20.90 11.85
N LYS A 140 3.81 19.80 11.29
CA LYS A 140 3.54 19.39 9.90
C LYS A 140 2.47 18.30 9.87
N PHE A 141 1.52 18.40 8.95
CA PHE A 141 0.53 17.35 8.69
C PHE A 141 1.18 16.14 8.00
N GLY A 142 0.74 14.91 8.31
CA GLY A 142 1.30 13.71 7.70
C GLY A 142 0.57 12.40 8.03
N GLY A 143 1.25 11.30 7.71
CA GLY A 143 0.70 9.94 7.60
C GLY A 143 0.67 9.52 6.12
N ALA A 144 1.27 8.37 5.79
CA ALA A 144 1.45 7.99 4.38
C ALA A 144 0.11 7.76 3.64
N PRO A 145 -0.92 7.15 4.25
CA PRO A 145 -2.27 7.09 3.68
C PRO A 145 -2.89 8.45 3.37
N ALA A 146 -2.65 9.46 4.21
CA ALA A 146 -3.14 10.82 4.02
C ALA A 146 -2.40 11.52 2.86
N ASN A 147 -1.07 11.42 2.82
CA ASN A 147 -0.23 11.92 1.73
C ASN A 147 -0.63 11.28 0.37
N PHE A 148 -0.88 9.97 0.36
CA PHE A 148 -1.40 9.23 -0.79
C PHE A 148 -2.77 9.78 -1.23
N ALA A 149 -3.73 9.95 -0.31
CA ALA A 149 -5.06 10.45 -0.63
C ALA A 149 -5.02 11.88 -1.23
N CYS A 150 -4.24 12.79 -0.64
CA CYS A 150 -4.01 14.12 -1.20
C CYS A 150 -3.33 14.08 -2.58
N SER A 151 -2.39 13.16 -2.78
CA SER A 151 -1.72 12.97 -4.08
C SER A 151 -2.70 12.47 -5.16
N VAL A 152 -3.57 11.51 -4.81
CA VAL A 152 -4.63 11.02 -5.70
C VAL A 152 -5.60 12.15 -6.09
N ALA A 153 -6.04 12.94 -5.11
CA ALA A 153 -6.93 14.08 -5.35
C ALA A 153 -6.25 15.20 -6.17
N GLY A 154 -4.96 15.45 -5.94
CA GLY A 154 -4.20 16.50 -6.61
C GLY A 154 -3.80 16.18 -8.05
N LEU A 155 -3.54 14.90 -8.38
CA LEU A 155 -3.01 14.50 -9.69
C LEU A 155 -4.06 14.44 -10.82
N LYS A 156 -5.36 14.30 -10.52
CA LYS A 156 -6.52 14.54 -11.44
C LYS A 156 -6.46 13.95 -12.87
N THR A 157 -5.62 12.95 -13.12
CA THR A 157 -5.36 12.33 -14.44
C THR A 157 -6.55 11.50 -14.96
N ILE A 158 -7.34 10.95 -14.06
CA ILE A 158 -8.62 10.30 -14.35
C ILE A 158 -9.68 10.82 -13.36
N PRO A 159 -10.99 10.75 -13.70
CA PRO A 159 -12.04 11.08 -12.74
C PRO A 159 -11.97 10.16 -11.51
N ALA A 160 -11.67 10.72 -10.34
CA ALA A 160 -11.56 9.98 -9.09
C ALA A 160 -12.02 10.81 -7.89
N GLU A 161 -12.61 10.15 -6.90
CA GLU A 161 -12.76 10.66 -5.54
C GLU A 161 -11.73 9.97 -4.64
N ALA A 162 -10.82 10.75 -4.06
CA ALA A 162 -9.95 10.26 -2.99
C ALA A 162 -10.70 10.28 -1.66
N TYR A 163 -10.65 9.20 -0.89
CA TYR A 163 -11.19 9.10 0.47
C TYR A 163 -10.07 8.82 1.47
N MET A 164 -10.21 9.34 2.70
CA MET A 164 -9.33 8.99 3.82
C MET A 164 -10.12 8.25 4.90
N LEU A 165 -9.74 6.99 5.18
CA LEU A 165 -10.33 6.13 6.21
C LEU A 165 -9.36 6.01 7.39
N SER A 166 -9.72 6.64 8.52
CA SER A 166 -8.91 6.70 9.73
C SER A 166 -9.74 7.12 10.95
N ALA A 167 -9.08 7.50 12.04
CA ALA A 167 -9.70 8.26 13.12
C ALA A 167 -8.78 9.37 13.65
N VAL A 168 -9.41 10.47 14.06
CA VAL A 168 -8.77 11.61 14.74
C VAL A 168 -9.41 11.84 16.11
N GLY A 169 -8.70 12.59 16.97
CA GLY A 169 -9.21 12.96 18.28
C GLY A 169 -10.24 14.10 18.19
N LYS A 170 -10.98 14.30 19.28
CA LYS A 170 -11.90 15.45 19.45
C LYS A 170 -11.15 16.69 19.94
N ASP A 171 -10.07 17.00 19.24
CA ASP A 171 -9.11 18.05 19.56
C ASP A 171 -8.82 18.95 18.35
N SER A 172 -8.03 20.01 18.55
CA SER A 172 -7.70 20.98 17.51
C SER A 172 -6.84 20.40 16.37
N LEU A 173 -6.01 19.38 16.63
CA LEU A 173 -5.20 18.72 15.60
C LEU A 173 -6.07 17.83 14.70
N GLY A 174 -7.11 17.20 15.26
CA GLY A 174 -8.09 16.42 14.50
C GLY A 174 -8.99 17.29 13.62
N GLN A 175 -9.38 18.47 14.12
CA GLN A 175 -10.08 19.47 13.33
C GLN A 175 -9.21 20.02 12.18
N GLN A 176 -7.95 20.36 12.46
CA GLN A 176 -7.00 20.81 11.44
C GLN A 176 -6.70 19.71 10.40
N ALA A 177 -6.61 18.44 10.80
CA ALA A 177 -6.40 17.32 9.90
C ALA A 177 -7.56 17.12 8.92
N ILE A 178 -8.80 17.19 9.40
CA ILE A 178 -10.01 17.13 8.56
C ILE A 178 -10.05 18.32 7.60
N GLN A 179 -9.70 19.53 8.06
CA GLN A 179 -9.64 20.71 7.20
C GLN A 179 -8.57 20.57 6.12
N ALA A 180 -7.33 20.19 6.47
CA ALA A 180 -6.23 20.04 5.51
C ALA A 180 -6.53 19.00 4.42
N LEU A 181 -7.18 17.89 4.78
CA LEU A 181 -7.66 16.90 3.81
C LEU A 181 -8.76 17.47 2.90
N SER A 182 -9.71 18.22 3.47
CA SER A 182 -10.79 18.88 2.71
C SER A 182 -10.26 19.95 1.74
N ASP A 183 -9.24 20.70 2.15
CA ASP A 183 -8.56 21.72 1.33
C ASP A 183 -7.77 21.10 0.15
N HIS A 184 -7.49 19.78 0.22
CA HIS A 184 -6.89 18.98 -0.84
C HIS A 184 -7.92 18.19 -1.68
N ASP A 185 -9.21 18.55 -1.65
CA ASP A 185 -10.33 17.82 -2.29
C ASP A 185 -10.54 16.36 -1.79
N VAL A 186 -9.96 15.96 -0.65
CA VAL A 186 -10.08 14.59 -0.12
C VAL A 186 -11.37 14.42 0.69
N ARG A 187 -12.12 13.35 0.40
CA ARG A 187 -13.36 12.98 1.10
C ARG A 187 -13.06 12.47 2.51
N THR A 188 -13.45 13.26 3.50
CA THR A 188 -13.27 12.97 4.94
C THR A 188 -14.42 12.19 5.58
N ASP A 189 -15.43 11.78 4.82
CA ASP A 189 -16.64 11.10 5.30
C ASP A 189 -16.36 9.80 6.09
N ALA A 190 -15.20 9.20 5.87
CA ALA A 190 -14.76 7.95 6.51
C ALA A 190 -13.79 8.16 7.70
N ILE A 191 -13.54 9.41 8.12
CA ILE A 191 -12.71 9.73 9.29
C ILE A 191 -13.58 9.75 10.55
N GLN A 192 -13.32 8.81 11.47
CA GLN A 192 -14.04 8.72 12.74
C GLN A 192 -13.46 9.70 13.77
N GLN A 193 -14.31 10.24 14.67
CA GLN A 193 -13.86 11.03 15.82
C GLN A 193 -14.09 10.26 17.12
N ASN A 194 -13.02 9.77 17.75
CA ASN A 194 -13.09 8.99 18.99
C ASN A 194 -12.63 9.82 20.22
N ALA A 195 -12.33 9.16 21.33
CA ALA A 195 -12.00 9.79 22.62
C ALA A 195 -10.48 9.84 22.92
N LYS A 196 -9.64 9.37 21.99
CA LYS A 196 -8.18 9.45 22.08
C LYS A 196 -7.71 10.81 21.53
N ALA A 197 -6.42 11.11 21.70
CA ALA A 197 -5.79 12.24 21.03
C ALA A 197 -5.52 11.94 19.54
N THR A 198 -5.53 12.98 18.70
CA THR A 198 -5.03 12.88 17.32
C THR A 198 -3.57 12.46 17.30
N GLY A 199 -3.20 11.65 16.30
CA GLY A 199 -1.85 11.12 16.14
C GLY A 199 -0.79 12.22 16.10
N GLN A 200 0.30 12.02 16.83
CA GLN A 200 1.43 12.92 16.91
C GLN A 200 2.74 12.14 16.90
N VAL A 201 3.78 12.72 16.31
CA VAL A 201 5.15 12.23 16.33
C VAL A 201 6.02 13.37 16.83
N ASN A 202 6.58 13.26 18.03
CA ASN A 202 7.49 14.28 18.55
C ASN A 202 8.82 14.16 17.80
N VAL A 203 9.21 15.20 17.07
CA VAL A 203 10.48 15.25 16.32
C VAL A 203 11.47 16.10 17.11
N THR A 204 12.50 15.44 17.64
CA THR A 204 13.60 16.12 18.34
C THR A 204 14.89 16.01 17.55
N LEU A 205 15.59 17.14 17.40
CA LEU A 205 16.91 17.22 16.78
C LEU A 205 17.98 17.21 17.89
N ASP A 206 19.03 16.41 17.74
CA ASP A 206 20.20 16.45 18.62
C ASP A 206 21.14 17.62 18.28
N GLU A 207 22.22 17.78 19.05
CA GLU A 207 23.26 18.82 18.83
C GLU A 207 24.05 18.65 17.52
N HIS A 208 23.79 17.60 16.74
CA HIS A 208 24.42 17.31 15.45
C HIS A 208 23.41 17.40 14.28
N GLY A 209 22.13 17.64 14.58
CA GLY A 209 21.04 17.70 13.60
C GLY A 209 20.37 16.36 13.30
N SER A 210 20.70 15.29 14.02
CA SER A 210 20.05 13.98 13.87
C SER A 210 18.62 14.05 14.40
N ALA A 211 17.63 13.68 13.59
CA ALA A 211 16.24 13.61 14.02
C ALA A 211 15.91 12.28 14.72
N SER A 212 15.28 12.35 15.88
CA SER A 212 14.64 11.21 16.54
C SER A 212 13.13 11.43 16.65
N TYR A 213 12.36 10.36 16.43
CA TYR A 213 10.92 10.38 16.22
C TYR A 213 10.21 9.54 17.29
N GLU A 214 9.49 10.18 18.20
CA GLU A 214 8.66 9.50 19.20
C GLU A 214 7.20 9.53 18.77
N PHE A 215 6.69 8.40 18.27
CA PHE A 215 5.27 8.26 17.92
C PHE A 215 4.44 8.12 19.19
N ALA A 216 3.47 9.01 19.40
CA ALA A 216 2.49 8.88 20.46
C ALA A 216 1.76 7.52 20.36
N ALA A 217 1.66 6.80 21.47
CA ALA A 217 0.94 5.53 21.56
C ALA A 217 -0.55 5.76 21.86
N ASP A 218 -1.39 4.77 21.52
CA ASP A 218 -2.84 4.80 21.76
C ASP A 218 -3.54 6.04 21.17
N ALA A 219 -3.14 6.39 19.95
CA ALA A 219 -3.70 7.50 19.19
C ALA A 219 -5.11 7.16 18.67
N ALA A 220 -5.83 8.18 18.20
CA ALA A 220 -7.16 7.98 17.61
C ALA A 220 -7.14 6.98 16.46
N TRP A 221 -6.13 7.02 15.59
CA TRP A 221 -6.00 6.11 14.45
C TRP A 221 -5.61 4.67 14.83
N ASP A 222 -5.16 4.39 16.06
CA ASP A 222 -5.03 3.02 16.59
C ASP A 222 -6.40 2.41 17.02
N ASN A 223 -7.45 3.23 17.01
CA ASN A 223 -8.73 2.99 17.66
C ASN A 223 -9.95 3.33 16.75
N PHE A 224 -9.89 3.07 15.44
CA PHE A 224 -11.11 3.11 14.59
C PHE A 224 -11.87 1.78 14.61
N SER A 225 -13.16 1.81 14.29
CA SER A 225 -14.08 0.66 14.42
C SER A 225 -14.80 0.35 13.10
N TRP A 226 -15.23 -0.90 12.92
CA TRP A 226 -16.05 -1.28 11.77
C TRP A 226 -17.47 -0.67 11.85
N SER A 227 -18.00 -0.25 10.70
CA SER A 227 -19.41 0.14 10.53
C SER A 227 -19.93 -0.35 9.18
N ASP A 228 -21.25 -0.38 9.02
CA ASP A 228 -21.88 -0.75 7.75
C ASP A 228 -21.52 0.25 6.63
N SER A 229 -21.36 1.54 6.97
CA SER A 229 -20.85 2.54 6.01
C SER A 229 -19.41 2.29 5.54
N LEU A 230 -18.56 1.59 6.32
CA LEU A 230 -17.27 1.11 5.84
C LEU A 230 -17.39 -0.15 4.98
N ALA A 231 -18.42 -0.96 5.19
CA ALA A 231 -18.76 -2.08 4.29
C ALA A 231 -19.19 -1.55 2.90
N ASP A 232 -20.10 -0.57 2.89
CA ASP A 232 -20.56 0.09 1.66
C ASP A 232 -19.41 0.77 0.91
N LEU A 233 -18.49 1.44 1.63
CA LEU A 233 -17.30 2.07 1.05
C LEU A 233 -16.31 1.03 0.50
N ALA A 234 -16.09 -0.10 1.19
CA ALA A 234 -15.24 -1.17 0.69
C ALA A 234 -15.82 -1.80 -0.59
N ALA A 235 -17.13 -2.06 -0.61
CA ALA A 235 -17.84 -2.68 -1.73
C ALA A 235 -17.83 -1.84 -3.02
N LYS A 236 -17.61 -0.53 -2.93
CA LYS A 236 -17.44 0.38 -4.08
C LYS A 236 -15.99 0.78 -4.41
N ALA A 237 -15.00 0.22 -3.72
CA ALA A 237 -13.59 0.58 -3.90
C ALA A 237 -13.03 0.11 -5.26
N ASP A 238 -12.45 1.02 -6.04
CA ASP A 238 -11.60 0.71 -7.19
C ASP A 238 -10.14 0.50 -6.77
N ALA A 239 -9.69 1.20 -5.72
CA ALA A 239 -8.38 0.99 -5.12
C ALA A 239 -8.39 1.32 -3.62
N VAL A 240 -7.58 0.60 -2.84
CA VAL A 240 -7.26 0.91 -1.43
C VAL A 240 -5.78 0.78 -1.19
N CYS A 241 -5.17 1.78 -0.55
CA CYS A 241 -3.76 1.78 -0.16
C CYS A 241 -3.62 1.81 1.36
N TRP A 242 -2.86 0.85 1.91
CA TRP A 242 -2.56 0.76 3.34
C TRP A 242 -1.11 0.31 3.56
N GLY A 243 -0.61 0.46 4.80
CA GLY A 243 0.74 0.06 5.20
C GLY A 243 0.79 -0.72 6.51
N THR A 244 1.99 -0.88 7.05
CA THR A 244 2.18 -1.60 8.34
C THR A 244 1.91 -0.74 9.58
N LEU A 245 2.18 0.57 9.54
CA LEU A 245 2.06 1.45 10.71
C LEU A 245 0.62 1.50 11.26
N GLY A 246 -0.38 1.71 10.40
CA GLY A 246 -1.81 1.66 10.79
C GLY A 246 -2.28 0.34 11.41
N GLN A 247 -1.51 -0.74 11.29
CA GLN A 247 -1.79 -2.07 11.85
C GLN A 247 -1.02 -2.35 13.16
N ARG A 248 -0.34 -1.36 13.76
CA ARG A 248 0.44 -1.56 15.00
C ARG A 248 -0.37 -1.91 16.25
N CYS A 249 -1.70 -1.78 16.18
CA CYS A 249 -2.64 -2.03 17.27
C CYS A 249 -3.87 -2.78 16.74
N GLN A 250 -4.31 -3.81 17.50
CA GLN A 250 -5.33 -4.76 17.06
C GLN A 250 -6.64 -4.12 16.55
N PRO A 251 -7.25 -3.09 17.19
CA PRO A 251 -8.55 -2.57 16.76
C PRO A 251 -8.54 -2.05 15.32
N SER A 252 -7.51 -1.27 14.96
CA SER A 252 -7.34 -0.79 13.59
C SER A 252 -6.81 -1.86 12.64
N GLN A 253 -5.96 -2.79 13.10
CA GLN A 253 -5.53 -3.96 12.30
C GLN A 253 -6.74 -4.80 11.84
N ASP A 254 -7.66 -5.13 12.75
CA ASP A 254 -8.89 -5.88 12.46
C ASP A 254 -9.75 -5.16 11.41
N VAL A 255 -9.89 -3.83 11.52
CA VAL A 255 -10.68 -3.03 10.57
C VAL A 255 -9.99 -2.88 9.22
N ILE A 256 -8.67 -2.69 9.18
CA ILE A 256 -7.87 -2.62 7.94
C ILE A 256 -8.02 -3.93 7.16
N GLN A 257 -7.73 -5.06 7.81
CA GLN A 257 -7.82 -6.37 7.17
C GLN A 257 -9.26 -6.67 6.72
N LYS A 258 -10.26 -6.38 7.56
CA LYS A 258 -11.68 -6.57 7.18
C LYS A 258 -12.11 -5.68 6.02
N PHE A 259 -11.64 -4.43 5.94
CA PHE A 259 -11.94 -3.52 4.84
C PHE A 259 -11.34 -4.03 3.53
N VAL A 260 -10.05 -4.37 3.53
CA VAL A 260 -9.33 -4.90 2.37
C VAL A 260 -10.00 -6.19 1.87
N ALA A 261 -10.38 -7.09 2.78
CA ALA A 261 -11.09 -8.34 2.44
C ALA A 261 -12.53 -8.15 1.92
N ALA A 262 -13.15 -6.98 2.16
CA ALA A 262 -14.48 -6.64 1.67
C ALA A 262 -14.47 -5.90 0.32
N THR A 263 -13.30 -5.61 -0.25
CA THR A 263 -13.20 -4.96 -1.57
C THR A 263 -13.54 -5.90 -2.74
N PRO A 264 -14.05 -5.36 -3.88
CA PRO A 264 -14.29 -6.14 -5.09
C PRO A 264 -13.05 -6.93 -5.59
N PRO A 265 -13.23 -8.05 -6.31
CA PRO A 265 -12.11 -8.82 -6.87
C PRO A 265 -11.12 -7.98 -7.66
N ASP A 266 -11.63 -7.07 -8.48
CA ASP A 266 -10.87 -6.19 -9.39
C ASP A 266 -10.24 -4.97 -8.72
N CYS A 267 -10.59 -4.66 -7.45
CA CYS A 267 -10.03 -3.55 -6.70
C CYS A 267 -8.51 -3.68 -6.57
N LEU A 268 -7.77 -2.59 -6.80
CA LEU A 268 -6.34 -2.53 -6.53
C LEU A 268 -6.12 -2.47 -5.01
N ARG A 269 -5.68 -3.60 -4.44
CA ARG A 269 -5.31 -3.73 -3.02
C ARG A 269 -3.82 -3.48 -2.90
N VAL A 270 -3.46 -2.24 -2.58
CA VAL A 270 -2.09 -1.74 -2.57
C VAL A 270 -1.51 -1.78 -1.16
N LEU A 271 -0.50 -2.61 -0.98
CA LEU A 271 0.30 -2.66 0.23
C LEU A 271 1.59 -1.84 0.02
N ASP A 272 1.62 -0.65 0.59
CA ASP A 272 2.81 0.20 0.72
C ASP A 272 3.41 -0.06 2.10
N ILE A 273 4.33 -1.02 2.21
CA ILE A 273 4.67 -1.62 3.51
C ILE A 273 5.19 -0.60 4.54
N ASN A 274 5.94 0.41 4.10
CA ASN A 274 6.35 1.60 4.86
C ASN A 274 6.77 1.25 6.31
N LEU A 275 7.82 0.44 6.46
CA LEU A 275 8.18 -0.20 7.73
C LEU A 275 8.68 0.83 8.75
N ARG A 276 7.87 1.10 9.78
CA ARG A 276 8.24 1.96 10.91
C ARG A 276 8.55 1.13 12.15
N SER A 277 9.80 0.71 12.31
CA SER A 277 10.27 0.02 13.51
C SER A 277 10.09 0.91 14.76
N PRO A 278 9.66 0.38 15.92
CA PRO A 278 9.37 -1.03 16.22
C PRO A 278 7.90 -1.45 15.97
N PHE A 279 7.10 -0.66 15.28
CA PHE A 279 5.64 -0.79 15.17
C PHE A 279 5.14 -1.85 14.17
N TRP A 280 5.98 -2.79 13.75
CA TRP A 280 5.63 -3.89 12.85
C TRP A 280 6.24 -5.21 13.35
N ASN A 281 5.68 -6.33 12.90
CA ASN A 281 6.21 -7.67 13.17
C ASN A 281 5.95 -8.60 11.98
N GLN A 282 6.51 -9.82 12.01
CA GLN A 282 6.37 -10.77 10.89
C GLN A 282 4.92 -11.21 10.62
N SER A 283 4.05 -11.22 11.64
CA SER A 283 2.65 -11.63 11.50
C SER A 283 1.89 -10.64 10.63
N VAL A 284 2.01 -9.33 10.92
CA VAL A 284 1.40 -8.25 10.12
C VAL A 284 1.79 -8.34 8.64
N LEU A 285 3.05 -8.68 8.33
CA LEU A 285 3.50 -8.90 6.95
C LEU A 285 2.91 -10.19 6.33
N LYS A 286 2.92 -11.30 7.08
CA LYS A 286 2.40 -12.61 6.65
C LYS A 286 0.88 -12.62 6.50
N GLU A 287 0.17 -11.72 7.17
CA GLU A 287 -1.26 -11.46 7.04
C GLU A 287 -1.56 -10.48 5.90
N SER A 288 -0.86 -9.35 5.81
CA SER A 288 -1.16 -8.29 4.83
C SER A 288 -0.83 -8.68 3.39
N LEU A 289 0.33 -9.31 3.15
CA LEU A 289 0.82 -9.53 1.78
C LEU A 289 -0.05 -10.50 0.95
N PRO A 290 -0.63 -11.59 1.51
CA PRO A 290 -1.62 -12.41 0.81
C PRO A 290 -2.93 -11.69 0.43
N MET A 291 -3.22 -10.52 1.00
CA MET A 291 -4.42 -9.73 0.70
C MET A 291 -4.18 -8.72 -0.43
N ALA A 292 -2.93 -8.31 -0.61
CA ALA A 292 -2.53 -7.36 -1.63
C ALA A 292 -2.63 -7.96 -3.04
N ASN A 293 -2.84 -7.10 -4.03
CA ASN A 293 -2.55 -7.39 -5.44
C ASN A 293 -1.63 -6.35 -6.09
N VAL A 294 -1.23 -5.31 -5.35
CA VAL A 294 -0.09 -4.44 -5.68
C VAL A 294 0.80 -4.32 -4.44
N LEU A 295 2.11 -4.49 -4.61
CA LEU A 295 3.10 -4.28 -3.54
C LEU A 295 4.04 -3.15 -3.94
N LYS A 296 4.35 -2.25 -3.01
CA LYS A 296 5.46 -1.31 -3.14
C LYS A 296 6.34 -1.36 -1.88
N CYS A 297 7.65 -1.38 -2.11
CA CYS A 297 8.69 -1.45 -1.08
C CYS A 297 9.92 -0.62 -1.47
N ASN A 298 10.79 -0.33 -0.51
CA ASN A 298 12.07 0.35 -0.73
C ASN A 298 13.29 -0.58 -0.51
N GLU A 299 14.49 -0.03 -0.73
CA GLU A 299 15.79 -0.72 -0.61
C GLU A 299 16.11 -1.30 0.78
N ASP A 300 15.62 -0.71 1.86
CA ASP A 300 15.80 -1.22 3.23
C ASP A 300 14.77 -2.31 3.58
N GLU A 301 13.60 -2.28 2.93
CA GLU A 301 12.47 -3.16 3.22
C GLU A 301 12.46 -4.45 2.40
N LEU A 302 12.98 -4.44 1.17
CA LEU A 302 13.06 -5.65 0.34
C LEU A 302 13.92 -6.77 0.99
N PRO A 303 15.05 -6.48 1.67
CA PRO A 303 15.76 -7.48 2.49
C PRO A 303 14.92 -8.05 3.64
N VAL A 304 14.03 -7.23 4.23
CA VAL A 304 13.10 -7.70 5.28
C VAL A 304 12.06 -8.65 4.68
N LEU A 305 11.48 -8.33 3.51
CA LEU A 305 10.58 -9.25 2.81
C LEU A 305 11.27 -10.57 2.45
N SER A 306 12.49 -10.50 1.90
CA SER A 306 13.33 -11.67 1.59
C SER A 306 13.52 -12.57 2.81
N GLN A 307 13.88 -12.00 3.97
CA GLN A 307 14.06 -12.74 5.21
C GLN A 307 12.74 -13.30 5.78
N VAL A 308 11.66 -12.52 5.77
CA VAL A 308 10.37 -12.89 6.40
C VAL A 308 9.66 -14.00 5.62
N PHE A 309 9.85 -14.04 4.30
CA PHE A 309 9.23 -15.04 3.41
C PHE A 309 10.18 -16.14 2.93
N GLU A 310 11.45 -16.13 3.33
CA GLU A 310 12.45 -17.15 2.97
C GLU A 310 12.67 -17.20 1.44
N ILE A 311 12.99 -16.03 0.85
CA ILE A 311 13.15 -15.83 -0.60
C ILE A 311 14.58 -15.35 -0.89
N ASP A 312 15.39 -16.22 -1.50
CA ASP A 312 16.76 -15.93 -1.94
C ASP A 312 16.80 -15.33 -3.36
N GLY A 313 17.75 -14.42 -3.61
CA GLY A 313 18.03 -13.89 -4.94
C GLY A 313 18.74 -12.53 -4.95
N ASP A 314 18.87 -11.96 -6.14
CA ASP A 314 19.03 -10.50 -6.30
C ASP A 314 17.66 -9.80 -6.20
N ASP A 315 17.64 -8.47 -6.11
CA ASP A 315 16.42 -7.67 -5.98
C ASP A 315 15.34 -8.09 -6.99
N ARG A 316 15.71 -8.28 -8.26
CA ARG A 316 14.79 -8.66 -9.34
C ARG A 316 14.22 -10.06 -9.12
N SER A 317 15.05 -11.02 -8.72
CA SER A 317 14.62 -12.38 -8.38
C SER A 317 13.69 -12.42 -7.16
N VAL A 318 13.95 -11.61 -6.13
CA VAL A 318 13.08 -11.50 -4.95
C VAL A 318 11.73 -10.90 -5.34
N LEU A 319 11.71 -9.79 -6.10
CA LEU A 319 10.46 -9.18 -6.57
C LEU A 319 9.63 -10.12 -7.47
N LEU A 320 10.30 -10.91 -8.33
CA LEU A 320 9.63 -11.93 -9.16
C LEU A 320 8.98 -13.04 -8.32
N GLN A 321 9.71 -13.56 -7.33
CA GLN A 321 9.21 -14.61 -6.45
C GLN A 321 8.07 -14.09 -5.54
N LEU A 322 8.15 -12.84 -5.06
CA LEU A 322 7.04 -12.18 -4.36
C LEU A 322 5.81 -12.05 -5.27
N LYS A 323 5.99 -11.54 -6.50
CA LYS A 323 4.90 -11.40 -7.49
C LYS A 323 4.20 -12.74 -7.75
N GLN A 324 4.97 -13.80 -8.02
CA GLN A 324 4.44 -15.13 -8.32
C GLN A 324 3.78 -15.79 -7.10
N ARG A 325 4.38 -15.70 -5.92
CA ARG A 325 3.91 -16.36 -4.68
C ARG A 325 2.59 -15.79 -4.15
N PHE A 326 2.35 -14.49 -4.35
CA PHE A 326 1.17 -13.79 -3.85
C PHE A 326 0.19 -13.34 -4.96
N GLY A 327 0.44 -13.72 -6.22
CA GLY A 327 -0.46 -13.41 -7.35
C GLY A 327 -0.60 -11.92 -7.65
N LEU A 328 0.43 -11.12 -7.33
CA LEU A 328 0.39 -9.66 -7.42
C LEU A 328 0.30 -9.23 -8.89
N LYS A 329 -0.59 -8.28 -9.22
CA LYS A 329 -0.65 -7.63 -10.53
C LYS A 329 0.64 -6.87 -10.82
N LEU A 330 1.04 -5.99 -9.89
CA LEU A 330 2.25 -5.17 -9.96
C LEU A 330 3.09 -5.25 -8.67
N VAL A 331 4.42 -5.20 -8.81
CA VAL A 331 5.36 -5.00 -7.70
C VAL A 331 6.32 -3.86 -8.04
N ALA A 332 6.49 -2.90 -7.14
CA ALA A 332 7.40 -1.77 -7.27
C ALA A 332 8.49 -1.77 -6.18
N LEU A 333 9.73 -1.51 -6.59
CA LEU A 333 10.88 -1.23 -5.73
C LEU A 333 11.38 0.20 -5.98
N THR A 334 11.58 0.98 -4.92
CA THR A 334 12.23 2.30 -4.98
C THR A 334 13.57 2.30 -4.24
N ARG A 335 14.61 2.87 -4.85
CA ARG A 335 15.98 2.89 -4.32
C ARG A 335 16.50 4.33 -4.16
N GLY A 336 15.65 5.17 -3.58
CA GLY A 336 15.90 6.60 -3.36
C GLY A 336 16.31 7.34 -4.64
N GLY A 337 17.33 8.21 -4.53
CA GLY A 337 17.91 8.93 -5.66
C GLY A 337 18.77 8.08 -6.62
N ARG A 338 18.63 6.75 -6.63
CA ARG A 338 19.34 5.84 -7.56
C ARG A 338 18.45 5.47 -8.74
N ASP A 339 17.43 4.65 -8.50
CA ASP A 339 16.51 4.15 -9.52
C ASP A 339 15.23 3.55 -8.88
N SER A 340 14.28 3.18 -9.72
CA SER A 340 13.13 2.36 -9.35
C SER A 340 12.91 1.24 -10.37
N MET A 341 12.21 0.18 -9.95
CA MET A 341 11.93 -1.00 -10.75
C MET A 341 10.49 -1.46 -10.52
N LEU A 342 9.70 -1.52 -11.59
CA LEU A 342 8.33 -2.03 -11.60
C LEU A 342 8.26 -3.33 -12.41
N LEU A 343 7.58 -4.33 -11.85
CA LEU A 343 7.27 -5.62 -12.48
C LEU A 343 5.75 -5.75 -12.59
N GLN A 344 5.22 -5.87 -13.80
CA GLN A 344 3.80 -6.13 -14.07
C GLN A 344 3.66 -7.43 -14.86
N GLU A 345 2.45 -8.00 -14.88
CA GLU A 345 2.07 -9.02 -15.85
C GLU A 345 0.89 -8.47 -16.65
N ASP A 346 0.96 -8.53 -17.98
CA ASP A 346 -0.13 -8.04 -18.81
C ASP A 346 -1.38 -8.91 -18.62
N GLU A 347 -2.55 -8.27 -18.48
CA GLU A 347 -3.79 -8.97 -18.18
C GLU A 347 -4.31 -9.80 -19.37
N GLN A 348 -3.89 -9.51 -20.60
CA GLN A 348 -4.33 -10.18 -21.83
C GLN A 348 -3.35 -11.28 -22.28
N THR A 349 -2.05 -10.97 -22.38
CA THR A 349 -1.04 -11.92 -22.89
C THR A 349 -0.44 -12.80 -21.80
N ARG A 350 -0.50 -12.36 -20.53
CA ARG A 350 0.22 -12.94 -19.39
C ARG A 350 1.75 -12.84 -19.48
N ASP A 351 2.26 -11.98 -20.36
CA ASP A 351 3.69 -11.69 -20.41
C ASP A 351 4.13 -10.85 -19.21
N LEU A 352 5.36 -11.09 -18.77
CA LEU A 352 6.02 -10.36 -17.68
C LEU A 352 6.67 -9.08 -18.24
N GLU A 353 6.06 -7.93 -17.96
CA GLU A 353 6.67 -6.62 -18.24
C GLU A 353 7.56 -6.18 -17.07
N ILE A 354 8.72 -5.60 -17.39
CA ILE A 354 9.65 -5.04 -16.40
C ILE A 354 10.13 -3.69 -16.89
N SER A 355 9.95 -2.66 -16.06
CA SER A 355 10.40 -1.30 -16.31
C SER A 355 11.37 -0.89 -15.19
N GLN A 356 12.62 -0.58 -15.52
CA GLN A 356 13.62 -0.06 -14.58
C GLN A 356 14.12 1.29 -15.11
N LEU A 357 13.99 2.34 -14.31
CA LEU A 357 14.32 3.72 -14.70
C LEU A 357 15.20 4.37 -13.62
N PRO A 358 16.26 5.12 -14.00
CA PRO A 358 17.03 5.90 -13.04
C PRO A 358 16.15 6.99 -12.40
N ALA A 359 16.47 7.36 -11.17
CA ALA A 359 15.79 8.46 -10.50
C ALA A 359 15.98 9.77 -11.28
N ILE A 360 14.93 10.56 -11.44
CA ILE A 360 14.99 11.84 -12.14
C ILE A 360 15.69 12.86 -11.21
N PRO A 361 16.77 13.53 -11.66
CA PRO A 361 17.44 14.53 -10.84
C PRO A 361 16.52 15.73 -10.53
N ALA A 362 16.40 16.07 -9.26
CA ALA A 362 15.67 17.24 -8.76
C ALA A 362 16.55 18.06 -7.80
N GLU A 363 16.24 19.34 -7.64
CA GLU A 363 16.76 20.15 -6.53
C GLU A 363 15.97 19.78 -5.27
N VAL A 364 16.51 18.88 -4.46
CA VAL A 364 15.79 18.29 -3.31
C VAL A 364 15.64 19.32 -2.18
N VAL A 365 14.39 19.60 -1.80
CA VAL A 365 13.99 20.54 -0.74
C VAL A 365 13.48 19.79 0.49
N ASP A 366 12.53 18.87 0.30
CA ASP A 366 11.98 17.95 1.30
C ASP A 366 11.78 16.58 0.62
N THR A 367 11.80 15.48 1.36
CA THR A 367 11.61 14.11 0.80
C THR A 367 10.40 13.39 1.36
N VAL A 368 9.68 13.99 2.31
CA VAL A 368 8.40 13.46 2.80
C VAL A 368 7.37 13.51 1.67
N GLY A 369 6.48 12.52 1.58
CA GLY A 369 5.47 12.42 0.50
C GLY A 369 5.98 11.83 -0.82
N ALA A 370 7.29 11.90 -1.11
CA ALA A 370 7.85 11.47 -2.39
C ALA A 370 7.59 9.98 -2.72
N GLY A 371 7.51 9.12 -1.71
CA GLY A 371 7.13 7.71 -1.87
C GLY A 371 5.61 7.49 -1.98
N ASP A 372 4.81 8.38 -1.40
CA ASP A 372 3.35 8.24 -1.27
C ASP A 372 2.67 8.73 -2.56
N CYS A 373 3.18 9.82 -3.15
CA CYS A 373 2.76 10.32 -4.46
C CYS A 373 3.20 9.39 -5.61
N PHE A 374 4.32 8.68 -5.46
CA PHE A 374 4.75 7.62 -6.40
C PHE A 374 3.73 6.46 -6.39
N THR A 375 3.28 6.03 -5.20
CA THR A 375 2.21 5.04 -5.06
C THR A 375 0.88 5.54 -5.63
N ALA A 376 0.53 6.82 -5.44
CA ALA A 376 -0.67 7.43 -6.03
C ALA A 376 -0.62 7.45 -7.57
N ALA A 377 0.52 7.81 -8.18
CA ALA A 377 0.72 7.78 -9.62
C ALA A 377 0.62 6.36 -10.20
N ILE A 378 1.15 5.34 -9.49
CA ILE A 378 0.96 3.93 -9.87
C ILE A 378 -0.54 3.58 -9.90
N VAL A 379 -1.29 3.91 -8.85
CA VAL A 379 -2.73 3.60 -8.76
C VAL A 379 -3.53 4.28 -9.86
N LEU A 380 -3.33 5.58 -10.07
CA LEU A 380 -4.01 6.35 -11.12
C LEU A 380 -3.64 5.82 -12.51
N GLY A 381 -2.36 5.49 -12.75
CA GLY A 381 -1.90 4.95 -14.02
C GLY A 381 -2.45 3.55 -14.32
N MET A 382 -2.53 2.67 -13.32
CA MET A 382 -3.14 1.34 -13.47
C MET A 382 -4.65 1.44 -13.75
N LEU A 383 -5.38 2.28 -13.01
CA LEU A 383 -6.81 2.50 -13.23
C LEU A 383 -7.11 3.19 -14.57
N GLY A 384 -6.22 4.08 -15.02
CA GLY A 384 -6.22 4.73 -16.34
C GLY A 384 -5.70 3.85 -17.49
N LYS A 385 -5.23 2.63 -17.20
CA LYS A 385 -4.68 1.65 -18.17
C LYS A 385 -3.48 2.18 -18.98
N MET A 386 -2.62 2.96 -18.33
CA MET A 386 -1.32 3.35 -18.89
C MET A 386 -0.42 2.12 -19.11
N ARG A 387 0.46 2.20 -20.11
CA ARG A 387 1.53 1.19 -20.32
C ARG A 387 2.56 1.30 -19.19
N LEU A 388 3.19 0.19 -18.80
CA LEU A 388 4.12 0.17 -17.66
C LEU A 388 5.28 1.15 -17.80
N THR A 389 5.78 1.38 -19.02
CA THR A 389 6.86 2.34 -19.29
C THR A 389 6.44 3.77 -18.97
N ASP A 390 5.23 4.14 -19.35
CA ASP A 390 4.73 5.52 -19.31
C ASP A 390 4.28 5.85 -17.87
N LEU A 391 3.57 4.90 -17.25
CA LEU A 391 3.20 4.91 -15.84
C LEU A 391 4.43 5.07 -14.94
N HIS A 392 5.49 4.29 -15.18
CA HIS A 392 6.72 4.37 -14.39
C HIS A 392 7.44 5.72 -14.60
N GLN A 393 7.52 6.19 -15.85
CA GLN A 393 8.13 7.48 -16.18
C GLN A 393 7.40 8.65 -15.53
N TRP A 394 6.06 8.61 -15.50
CA TRP A 394 5.21 9.59 -14.83
C TRP A 394 5.33 9.53 -13.30
N ALA A 395 5.29 8.33 -12.70
CA ALA A 395 5.47 8.17 -11.25
C ALA A 395 6.84 8.73 -10.79
N CYS A 396 7.90 8.54 -11.58
CA CYS A 396 9.20 9.17 -11.34
C CYS A 396 9.16 10.70 -11.43
N GLN A 397 8.41 11.28 -12.39
CA GLN A 397 8.25 12.74 -12.53
C GLN A 397 7.47 13.35 -11.36
N VAL A 398 6.37 12.70 -10.95
CA VAL A 398 5.56 13.09 -9.78
C VAL A 398 6.41 13.06 -8.51
N SER A 399 7.15 11.98 -8.28
CA SER A 399 8.04 11.83 -7.11
C SER A 399 9.17 12.86 -7.09
N ALA A 400 9.82 13.10 -8.24
CA ALA A 400 10.86 14.12 -8.37
C ALA A 400 10.32 15.55 -8.20
N TYR A 401 9.08 15.81 -8.62
CA TYR A 401 8.41 17.07 -8.35
C TYR A 401 8.15 17.27 -6.86
N VAL A 402 7.57 16.29 -6.15
CA VAL A 402 7.34 16.41 -4.70
C VAL A 402 8.66 16.60 -3.95
N CYS A 403 9.74 15.91 -4.35
CA CYS A 403 11.09 16.12 -3.82
C CYS A 403 11.60 17.58 -3.95
N SER A 404 11.09 18.35 -4.92
CA SER A 404 11.47 19.76 -5.13
C SER A 404 10.62 20.78 -4.37
N GLN A 405 9.58 20.32 -3.68
CA GLN A 405 8.68 21.17 -2.89
C GLN A 405 8.94 21.00 -1.39
N SER A 406 8.24 21.77 -0.56
CA SER A 406 8.30 21.64 0.91
C SER A 406 7.03 21.00 1.45
N GLY A 407 7.17 19.93 2.23
CA GLY A 407 6.04 19.13 2.69
C GLY A 407 5.51 18.14 1.66
N ALA A 408 4.65 17.23 2.14
CA ALA A 408 4.29 16.00 1.42
C ALA A 408 3.23 16.16 0.32
N THR A 409 2.42 17.23 0.38
CA THR A 409 1.19 17.39 -0.42
C THR A 409 1.17 18.71 -1.21
N PRO A 410 2.17 18.98 -2.08
CA PRO A 410 2.16 20.19 -2.89
C PRO A 410 1.02 20.20 -3.91
N THR A 411 0.63 21.39 -4.37
CA THR A 411 -0.27 21.54 -5.52
C THR A 411 0.45 21.13 -6.80
N PHE A 412 0.00 20.05 -7.44
CA PHE A 412 0.61 19.59 -8.70
C PHE A 412 0.33 20.57 -9.85
N PRO A 413 1.33 20.79 -10.75
CA PRO A 413 1.12 21.56 -11.97
C PRO A 413 0.31 20.73 -12.99
N ALA A 414 -0.34 21.41 -13.93
CA ALA A 414 -1.31 20.80 -14.83
C ALA A 414 -0.70 19.77 -15.80
N ASP A 415 0.57 19.92 -16.16
CA ASP A 415 1.34 19.00 -17.00
C ASP A 415 1.70 17.69 -16.28
N LEU A 416 1.98 17.73 -14.97
CA LEU A 416 2.09 16.51 -14.16
C LEU A 416 0.75 15.89 -13.79
N SER A 417 -0.35 16.65 -13.93
CA SER A 417 -1.70 16.18 -13.66
C SER A 417 -2.38 15.55 -14.90
N GLN A 418 -1.87 15.83 -16.10
CA GLN A 418 -2.38 15.29 -17.37
C GLN A 418 -1.21 14.80 -18.27
N PRO A 419 -0.54 13.70 -17.87
CA PRO A 419 0.55 13.05 -18.63
C PRO A 419 0.11 12.39 -19.96
#